data_AF-A0A9D6QQE1-F1
#
_entry.id   AF-A0A9D6QQE1-F1
#
_cell.length_a   1.000
_cell.length_b   1.000
_cell.length_c   1.000
_cell.angle_alpha   90.00
_cell.angle_beta   90.00
_cell.angle_gamma   90.00
#
_symmetry.space_group_name_H-M   'P 1'
#
loop_
_entity.id
_entity.type
_entity.pdbx_description
1 polymer ?
#
loop_
_entity_poly.entity_id
_entity_poly.type
_entity_poly.pdbx_seq_one_letter_code
_entity_poly.pdbx_strand_id
1 'polypeptide(L)'
;MKKFYISRNQRMHGLSLVELMVALTIGLIILAAVSSLFVSSKQTYTTQDSLARLQENGRFALQFLIKDIRLGGYFGCLDEMYAPSPGIAVAGGLTFFTNARVPLEGAENASGTWFPSASALPAGIKTGTDAIAIRMGNLGAWANVTPGMLNGSSNINVSSVTPFAVNDIVVISDCATADITQVSGFSGVALTHSMALQKAYAAPAARVYSLVTRQYFVGTKTVAGKVIPVLYRQDNSGAPQELVEGVESLQILYGEDTDTPPTDRTDGVPNVYRK
;
A
#
# COMPACT_ATOMS: atom_id res chain seq x y z
N MET A 1 -37.84 74.63 -50.74
CA MET A 1 -38.37 73.31 -51.14
C MET A 1 -37.63 72.21 -50.38
N LYS A 2 -38.27 71.50 -49.45
CA LYS A 2 -37.72 70.27 -48.81
C LYS A 2 -38.57 69.08 -49.27
N LYS A 3 -37.98 68.15 -50.02
CA LYS A 3 -38.63 66.89 -50.43
C LYS A 3 -38.69 65.96 -49.21
N PHE A 4 -39.90 65.67 -48.75
CA PHE A 4 -40.17 64.60 -47.78
C PHE A 4 -40.08 63.26 -48.51
N TYR A 5 -39.11 62.41 -48.15
CA TYR A 5 -39.08 61.01 -48.57
C TYR A 5 -39.95 60.18 -47.63
N ILE A 6 -41.10 59.73 -48.14
CA ILE A 6 -41.98 58.79 -47.43
C ILE A 6 -41.29 57.42 -47.43
N SER A 7 -40.92 56.94 -46.24
CA SER A 7 -40.42 55.59 -46.03
C SER A 7 -41.47 54.59 -46.51
N ARG A 8 -41.09 53.75 -47.48
CA ARG A 8 -41.95 52.73 -48.07
C ARG A 8 -42.15 51.62 -47.04
N ASN A 9 -43.31 51.63 -46.39
CA ASN A 9 -43.73 50.60 -45.44
C ASN A 9 -43.70 49.24 -46.16
N GLN A 10 -42.69 48.41 -45.87
CA GLN A 10 -42.62 47.07 -46.43
C GLN A 10 -43.80 46.28 -45.86
N ARG A 11 -44.77 45.96 -46.71
CA ARG A 11 -45.89 45.08 -46.36
C ARG A 11 -45.29 43.73 -45.97
N MET A 12 -45.40 43.36 -44.70
CA MET A 12 -45.14 41.98 -44.29
C MET A 12 -46.11 41.09 -45.05
N HIS A 13 -45.58 40.25 -45.93
CA HIS A 13 -46.38 39.20 -46.54
C HIS A 13 -46.64 38.17 -45.42
N GLY A 14 -47.90 37.87 -45.15
CA GLY A 14 -48.27 36.91 -44.10
C GLY A 14 -47.66 35.54 -44.38
N LEU A 15 -47.13 34.89 -43.34
CA LEU A 15 -46.57 33.54 -43.42
C LEU A 15 -47.65 32.56 -43.88
N SER A 16 -47.31 31.68 -44.82
CA SER A 16 -48.21 30.57 -45.17
C SER A 16 -48.19 29.51 -44.06
N LEU A 17 -49.30 28.79 -43.89
CA LEU A 17 -49.38 27.66 -42.94
C LEU A 17 -48.29 26.60 -43.25
N VAL A 18 -47.96 26.43 -44.54
CA VAL A 18 -46.90 25.53 -45.00
C VAL A 18 -45.51 26.01 -44.56
N GLU A 19 -45.22 27.32 -44.64
CA GLU A 19 -43.96 27.89 -44.14
C GLU A 19 -43.76 27.65 -42.64
N LEU A 20 -44.83 27.78 -41.83
CA LEU A 20 -44.77 27.51 -40.40
C LEU A 20 -44.48 26.02 -40.12
N MET A 21 -45.13 25.12 -40.86
CA MET A 21 -44.90 23.68 -40.73
C MET A 21 -43.47 23.30 -41.11
N VAL A 22 -42.94 23.86 -42.20
CA VAL A 22 -41.55 23.64 -42.63
C VAL A 22 -40.57 24.22 -41.61
N ALA A 23 -40.81 25.42 -41.09
CA ALA A 23 -39.94 26.03 -40.07
C ALA A 23 -39.89 25.21 -38.76
N LEU A 24 -41.04 24.73 -38.28
CA LEU A 24 -41.12 23.90 -37.08
C LEU A 24 -40.46 22.53 -37.26
N THR A 25 -40.68 21.89 -38.41
CA THR A 25 -40.07 20.58 -38.69
C THR A 25 -38.54 20.68 -38.75
N ILE A 26 -38.01 21.71 -39.43
CA ILE A 26 -36.56 21.97 -39.46
C ILE A 26 -36.03 22.29 -38.05
N GLY A 27 -36.75 23.12 -37.29
CA GLY A 27 -36.37 23.45 -35.91
C GLY A 27 -36.28 22.22 -35.00
N LEU A 28 -37.23 21.30 -35.10
CA LEU A 28 -37.22 20.03 -34.34
C LEU A 28 -36.06 19.13 -34.75
N ILE A 29 -35.76 19.01 -36.05
CA ILE A 29 -34.62 18.21 -36.54
C ILE A 29 -33.30 18.74 -35.97
N ILE A 30 -33.10 20.07 -36.02
CA ILE A 30 -31.89 20.70 -35.49
C ILE A 30 -31.78 20.49 -33.97
N LEU A 31 -32.88 20.70 -33.23
CA LEU A 31 -32.90 20.47 -31.78
C LEU A 31 -32.58 19.01 -31.42
N ALA A 32 -33.11 18.05 -32.16
CA ALA A 32 -32.81 16.64 -31.96
C ALA A 32 -31.32 16.33 -32.22
N ALA A 33 -30.74 16.90 -33.28
CA ALA A 33 -29.32 16.75 -33.60
C ALA A 33 -28.41 17.37 -32.53
N VAL A 34 -28.71 18.58 -32.05
CA VAL A 34 -27.90 19.23 -31.00
C VAL A 34 -28.03 18.48 -29.68
N SER A 35 -29.23 17.99 -29.35
CA SER A 35 -29.46 17.21 -28.13
C SER A 35 -28.67 15.90 -28.14
N SER A 36 -28.64 15.19 -29.27
CA SER A 36 -27.87 13.95 -29.40
C SER A 36 -26.36 14.19 -29.29
N LEU A 37 -25.85 15.28 -29.89
CA LEU A 37 -24.46 15.71 -29.74
C LEU A 37 -24.12 16.07 -28.29
N PHE A 38 -25.02 16.76 -27.59
CA PHE A 38 -24.82 17.11 -26.19
C PHE A 38 -24.75 15.87 -25.30
N VAL A 39 -25.67 14.91 -25.47
CA VAL A 39 -25.67 13.64 -24.72
C VAL A 39 -24.39 12.84 -25.01
N SER A 40 -24.01 12.75 -26.28
CA SER A 40 -22.78 12.04 -26.70
C SER A 40 -21.52 12.70 -26.12
N SER A 41 -21.46 14.03 -26.12
CA SER A 41 -20.36 14.78 -25.53
C SER A 41 -20.30 14.54 -24.02
N LYS A 42 -21.44 14.62 -23.32
CA LYS A 42 -21.53 14.36 -21.87
C LYS A 42 -21.04 12.94 -21.54
N GLN A 43 -21.47 11.93 -22.29
CA GLN A 43 -21.00 10.55 -22.12
C GLN A 43 -19.50 10.39 -22.37
N THR A 44 -18.97 11.11 -23.35
CA THR A 44 -17.53 11.12 -23.65
C THR A 44 -16.75 11.75 -22.50
N TYR A 45 -17.22 12.89 -21.97
CA TYR A 45 -16.60 13.55 -20.82
C TYR A 45 -16.60 12.68 -19.56
N THR A 46 -17.70 11.99 -19.24
CA THR A 46 -17.75 11.10 -18.06
C THR A 46 -16.84 9.89 -18.21
N THR A 47 -16.70 9.37 -19.44
CA THR A 47 -15.78 8.27 -19.74
C THR A 47 -14.32 8.72 -19.59
N GLN A 48 -13.98 9.90 -20.10
CA GLN A 48 -12.64 10.48 -19.95
C GLN A 48 -12.28 10.75 -18.49
N ASP A 49 -13.20 11.33 -17.70
CA ASP A 49 -12.98 11.54 -16.26
C ASP A 49 -12.76 10.21 -15.51
N SER A 50 -13.57 9.19 -15.84
CA SER A 50 -13.43 7.86 -15.24
C SER A 50 -12.07 7.22 -15.56
N LEU A 51 -11.60 7.34 -16.81
CA LEU A 51 -10.28 6.84 -17.22
C LEU A 51 -9.15 7.59 -16.51
N ALA A 52 -9.25 8.92 -16.39
CA ALA A 52 -8.27 9.73 -15.68
C ALA A 52 -8.17 9.33 -14.20
N ARG A 53 -9.31 9.11 -13.53
CA ARG A 53 -9.36 8.62 -12.14
C ARG A 53 -8.72 7.24 -12.01
N LEU A 54 -8.98 6.31 -12.93
CA LEU A 54 -8.37 4.98 -12.89
C LEU A 54 -6.85 5.03 -13.04
N GLN A 55 -6.33 5.86 -13.95
CA GLN A 55 -4.89 6.05 -14.12
C GLN A 55 -4.24 6.65 -12.89
N GLU A 56 -4.86 7.67 -12.31
CA GLU A 56 -4.37 8.33 -11.11
C GLU A 56 -4.36 7.38 -9.90
N ASN A 57 -5.45 6.65 -9.70
CA ASN A 57 -5.58 5.63 -8.66
C ASN A 57 -4.54 4.52 -8.82
N GLY A 58 -4.34 4.01 -10.05
CA GLY A 58 -3.29 3.03 -10.34
C GLY A 58 -1.89 3.55 -10.01
N ARG A 59 -1.60 4.81 -10.34
CA ARG A 59 -0.32 5.46 -10.01
C ARG A 59 -0.11 5.53 -8.50
N PHE A 60 -1.12 5.96 -7.74
CA PHE A 60 -1.02 6.01 -6.27
C PHE A 60 -0.85 4.62 -5.66
N ALA A 61 -1.62 3.63 -6.11
CA ALA A 61 -1.53 2.26 -5.64
C ALA A 61 -0.09 1.72 -5.79
N LEU A 62 0.49 1.87 -6.99
CA LEU A 62 1.87 1.46 -7.27
C LEU A 62 2.89 2.25 -6.44
N GLN A 63 2.68 3.56 -6.24
CA GLN A 63 3.60 4.38 -5.44
C GLN A 63 3.69 3.89 -3.99
N PHE A 64 2.56 3.56 -3.36
CA PHE A 64 2.54 3.00 -2.01
C PHE A 64 3.22 1.64 -1.95
N LEU A 65 2.85 0.73 -2.86
CA LEU A 65 3.41 -0.62 -2.93
C LEU A 65 4.93 -0.59 -3.14
N ILE A 66 5.41 0.10 -4.17
CA ILE A 66 6.84 0.15 -4.52
C ILE A 66 7.67 0.76 -3.39
N LYS A 67 7.17 1.83 -2.76
CA LYS A 67 7.88 2.47 -1.63
C LYS A 67 8.11 1.47 -0.50
N ASP A 68 7.08 0.72 -0.14
CA ASP A 68 7.14 -0.18 1.00
C ASP A 68 7.88 -1.47 0.64
N ILE A 69 7.74 -1.99 -0.58
CA ILE A 69 8.52 -3.13 -1.09
C ILE A 69 10.03 -2.83 -1.02
N ARG A 70 10.45 -1.61 -1.37
CA ARG A 70 11.85 -1.17 -1.26
C ARG A 70 12.36 -1.09 0.19
N LEU A 71 11.45 -1.00 1.16
CA LEU A 71 11.78 -1.02 2.59
C LEU A 71 11.64 -2.43 3.20
N GLY A 72 11.17 -3.42 2.44
CA GLY A 72 11.11 -4.80 2.90
C GLY A 72 12.49 -5.27 3.33
N GLY A 73 12.60 -5.77 4.56
CA GLY A 73 13.87 -6.20 5.15
C GLY A 73 14.74 -5.07 5.69
N TYR A 74 14.32 -3.82 5.58
CA TYR A 74 15.06 -2.70 6.16
C TYR A 74 14.94 -2.71 7.68
N PHE A 75 16.01 -3.06 8.39
CA PHE A 75 16.07 -3.05 9.86
C PHE A 75 17.20 -2.16 10.39
N GLY A 76 17.59 -1.12 9.64
CA GLY A 76 18.71 -0.24 9.98
C GLY A 76 19.77 -0.24 8.89
N CYS A 77 21.03 -0.48 9.25
CA CYS A 77 22.14 -0.52 8.31
C CYS A 77 22.55 -1.96 7.92
N LEU A 78 21.65 -2.93 8.10
CA LEU A 78 21.86 -4.29 7.64
C LEU A 78 21.54 -4.38 6.15
N ASP A 79 22.47 -4.92 5.37
CA ASP A 79 22.24 -5.21 3.94
C ASP A 79 21.35 -6.44 3.76
N GLU A 80 21.46 -7.46 4.61
CA GLU A 80 20.65 -8.67 4.52
C GLU A 80 20.53 -9.33 5.90
N MET A 81 19.30 -9.61 6.34
CA MET A 81 19.08 -10.37 7.57
C MET A 81 19.16 -11.88 7.28
N TYR A 82 20.35 -12.34 6.88
CA TYR A 82 20.57 -13.75 6.56
C TYR A 82 20.60 -14.60 7.84
N ALA A 83 19.83 -15.68 7.88
CA ALA A 83 19.88 -16.65 8.97
C ALA A 83 21.19 -17.45 8.89
N PRO A 84 22.00 -17.41 9.94
CA PRO A 84 21.84 -18.47 10.92
C PRO A 84 21.95 -17.89 12.31
N SER A 85 20.97 -17.11 12.75
CA SER A 85 20.86 -16.81 14.18
C SER A 85 20.28 -18.04 14.90
N PRO A 86 21.05 -18.81 15.69
CA PRO A 86 20.47 -19.79 16.58
C PRO A 86 19.91 -18.98 17.75
N GLY A 87 18.60 -18.79 17.82
CA GLY A 87 17.97 -18.23 19.01
C GLY A 87 17.07 -17.01 18.83
N ILE A 88 16.40 -16.82 17.68
CA ILE A 88 15.14 -16.07 17.73
C ILE A 88 14.08 -16.99 18.34
N ALA A 89 14.11 -17.11 19.66
CA ALA A 89 13.08 -17.79 20.43
C ALA A 89 12.03 -16.76 20.84
N VAL A 90 11.23 -16.21 19.90
CA VAL A 90 10.05 -15.41 20.28
C VAL A 90 9.28 -16.21 21.31
N ALA A 91 9.01 -15.64 22.50
CA ALA A 91 8.18 -16.30 23.49
C ALA A 91 6.83 -16.62 22.83
N GLY A 92 6.60 -17.89 22.49
CA GLY A 92 5.43 -18.36 21.72
C GLY A 92 5.67 -18.70 20.24
N GLY A 93 6.89 -18.66 19.73
CA GLY A 93 7.23 -18.93 18.32
C GLY A 93 7.08 -17.69 17.42
N LEU A 94 7.82 -17.67 16.30
CA LEU A 94 7.62 -16.65 15.28
C LEU A 94 6.24 -16.86 14.63
N THR A 95 5.41 -15.82 14.64
CA THR A 95 4.12 -15.79 13.96
C THR A 95 4.27 -15.07 12.62
N PHE A 96 3.24 -15.10 11.78
CA PHE A 96 3.21 -14.32 10.54
C PHE A 96 3.62 -12.86 10.74
N PHE A 97 3.08 -12.17 11.76
CA PHE A 97 3.34 -10.75 11.95
C PHE A 97 4.71 -10.44 12.57
N THR A 98 5.41 -11.47 13.08
CA THR A 98 6.65 -11.30 13.82
C THR A 98 7.87 -11.94 13.14
N ASN A 99 7.67 -12.60 12.00
CA ASN A 99 8.72 -13.28 11.25
C ASN A 99 9.56 -12.33 10.37
N ALA A 100 10.41 -11.51 10.98
CA ALA A 100 11.25 -10.57 10.23
C ALA A 100 12.34 -11.23 9.35
N ARG A 101 12.51 -12.56 9.41
CA ARG A 101 13.43 -13.33 8.54
C ARG A 101 12.96 -13.42 7.10
N VAL A 102 11.65 -13.33 6.89
CA VAL A 102 11.06 -13.39 5.55
C VAL A 102 10.48 -12.00 5.29
N PRO A 103 11.25 -11.09 4.67
CA PRO A 103 10.86 -9.70 4.56
C PRO A 103 9.70 -9.49 3.57
N LEU A 104 9.55 -10.38 2.58
CA LEU A 104 8.46 -10.36 1.61
C LEU A 104 7.83 -11.75 1.55
N GLU A 105 6.51 -11.81 1.63
CA GLU A 105 5.70 -13.01 1.41
C GLU A 105 4.51 -12.66 0.54
N GLY A 106 4.13 -13.56 -0.37
CA GLY A 106 2.93 -13.45 -1.20
C GLY A 106 1.87 -14.47 -0.80
N ALA A 107 0.61 -14.17 -1.13
CA ALA A 107 -0.51 -15.09 -1.04
C ALA A 107 -1.35 -15.02 -2.31
N GLU A 108 -1.38 -16.12 -3.05
CA GLU A 108 -2.10 -16.23 -4.33
C GLU A 108 -3.62 -16.39 -4.12
N ASN A 109 -4.41 -15.69 -4.94
CA ASN A 109 -5.84 -15.94 -5.13
C ASN A 109 -6.71 -15.93 -3.85
N ALA A 110 -6.32 -15.18 -2.81
CA ALA A 110 -7.06 -14.98 -1.55
C ALA A 110 -7.57 -16.29 -0.88
N SER A 111 -6.96 -17.41 -1.28
CA SER A 111 -7.24 -18.78 -0.89
C SER A 111 -5.94 -19.58 -0.78
N GLY A 112 -4.85 -19.03 -1.30
CA GLY A 112 -3.50 -19.49 -1.06
C GLY A 112 -3.09 -19.30 0.40
N THR A 113 -2.36 -20.28 0.91
CA THR A 113 -1.65 -20.19 2.18
C THR A 113 -0.41 -19.31 1.98
N TRP A 114 -0.20 -18.31 2.85
CA TRP A 114 1.08 -17.60 2.93
C TRP A 114 2.25 -18.59 2.99
N PHE A 115 3.42 -18.21 2.51
CA PHE A 115 4.64 -19.01 2.74
C PHE A 115 5.61 -18.22 3.64
N PRO A 116 6.00 -18.76 4.81
CA PRO A 116 5.53 -20.01 5.43
C PRO A 116 4.07 -19.92 5.91
N SER A 117 3.37 -21.05 5.88
CA SER A 117 1.93 -21.13 6.15
C SER A 117 1.57 -20.59 7.54
N ALA A 118 0.88 -19.44 7.57
CA ALA A 118 0.28 -18.91 8.77
C ALA A 118 -1.13 -18.37 8.49
N SER A 119 -1.99 -18.46 9.51
CA SER A 119 -3.44 -18.19 9.50
C SER A 119 -3.83 -16.70 9.41
N ALA A 120 -3.04 -15.86 8.74
CA ALA A 120 -3.13 -14.41 8.80
C ALA A 120 -3.58 -13.75 7.49
N LEU A 121 -4.41 -14.43 6.69
CA LEU A 121 -5.08 -13.78 5.55
C LEU A 121 -5.92 -12.59 6.06
N PRO A 122 -5.76 -11.39 5.48
CA PRO A 122 -6.57 -10.24 5.86
C PRO A 122 -8.05 -10.54 5.73
N ALA A 123 -8.83 -10.17 6.75
CA ALA A 123 -10.27 -10.34 6.70
C ALA A 123 -10.86 -9.47 5.58
N GLY A 124 -11.73 -10.06 4.75
CA GLY A 124 -12.40 -9.34 3.67
C GLY A 124 -11.58 -9.16 2.39
N ILE A 125 -10.47 -9.89 2.25
CA ILE A 125 -9.78 -10.01 0.95
C ILE A 125 -10.73 -10.56 -0.12
N LYS A 126 -10.66 -9.98 -1.32
CA LYS A 126 -11.45 -10.34 -2.50
C LYS A 126 -10.89 -11.63 -3.10
N THR A 127 -11.73 -12.64 -3.28
CA THR A 127 -11.37 -13.88 -3.99
C THR A 127 -10.91 -13.58 -5.42
N GLY A 128 -9.95 -14.34 -5.94
CA GLY A 128 -9.37 -14.04 -7.26
C GLY A 128 -8.22 -13.04 -7.25
N THR A 129 -7.83 -12.52 -6.08
CA THR A 129 -6.76 -11.50 -5.97
C THR A 129 -5.64 -11.96 -5.06
N ASP A 130 -4.44 -11.43 -5.29
CA ASP A 130 -3.27 -11.74 -4.49
C ASP A 130 -3.11 -10.74 -3.35
N ALA A 131 -2.33 -11.11 -2.35
CA ALA A 131 -1.86 -10.22 -1.30
C ALA A 131 -0.36 -10.34 -1.12
N ILE A 132 0.25 -9.29 -0.58
CA ILE A 132 1.68 -9.27 -0.22
C ILE A 132 1.84 -8.74 1.19
N ALA A 133 2.68 -9.41 1.96
CA ALA A 133 3.16 -8.95 3.25
C ALA A 133 4.61 -8.49 3.13
N ILE A 134 4.88 -7.34 3.74
CA ILE A 134 6.18 -6.70 3.72
C ILE A 134 6.55 -6.39 5.16
N ARG A 135 7.72 -6.87 5.61
CA ARG A 135 8.19 -6.70 6.98
C ARG A 135 9.40 -5.80 7.00
N MET A 136 9.35 -4.80 7.87
CA MET A 136 10.36 -3.76 7.93
C MET A 136 10.42 -3.14 9.33
N GLY A 137 11.52 -2.46 9.62
CA GLY A 137 11.65 -1.57 10.76
C GLY A 137 10.82 -0.32 10.53
N ASN A 138 9.99 0.05 11.50
CA ASN A 138 9.17 1.24 11.42
C ASN A 138 10.05 2.51 11.49
N LEU A 139 10.14 3.23 10.37
CA LEU A 139 10.93 4.47 10.28
C LEU A 139 10.42 5.61 11.18
N GLY A 140 9.18 5.54 11.67
CA GLY A 140 8.62 6.44 12.67
C GLY A 140 8.79 5.98 14.11
N ALA A 141 9.21 4.72 14.33
CA ALA A 141 9.37 4.12 15.65
C ALA A 141 10.73 3.43 15.79
N TRP A 142 11.73 4.23 16.11
CA TRP A 142 13.11 3.79 16.27
C TRP A 142 13.89 4.64 17.27
N ALA A 143 15.00 4.11 17.77
CA ALA A 143 15.95 4.83 18.61
C ALA A 143 17.38 4.32 18.44
N ASN A 144 18.36 5.16 18.77
CA ASN A 144 19.76 4.74 18.82
C ASN A 144 20.03 3.99 20.13
N VAL A 145 20.78 2.90 20.05
CA VAL A 145 21.29 2.21 21.24
C VAL A 145 22.36 3.09 21.88
N THR A 146 22.33 3.20 23.21
CA THR A 146 23.33 3.92 24.01
C THR A 146 24.18 2.93 24.80
N PRO A 147 25.38 3.32 25.28
CA PRO A 147 26.24 2.42 26.04
C PRO A 147 25.56 1.83 27.29
N GLY A 148 25.90 0.60 27.63
CA GLY A 148 25.50 -0.04 28.89
C GLY A 148 25.07 -1.50 28.81
N MET A 149 24.92 -2.07 27.60
CA MET A 149 24.72 -3.50 27.45
C MET A 149 26.03 -4.26 27.73
N LEU A 150 25.99 -5.21 28.67
CA LEU A 150 27.14 -6.06 29.02
C LEU A 150 27.10 -7.42 28.30
N ASN A 151 25.90 -7.91 28.02
CA ASN A 151 25.62 -9.17 27.32
C ASN A 151 24.20 -9.13 26.71
N GLY A 152 23.79 -10.20 26.03
CA GLY A 152 22.46 -10.28 25.41
C GLY A 152 21.27 -10.28 26.37
N SER A 153 21.48 -10.55 27.66
CA SER A 153 20.44 -10.44 28.70
C SER A 153 20.34 -9.06 29.33
N SER A 154 21.24 -8.14 28.98
CA SER A 154 21.19 -6.75 29.47
C SER A 154 20.01 -6.01 28.87
N ASN A 155 19.43 -5.08 29.62
CA ASN A 155 18.42 -4.16 29.08
C ASN A 155 19.01 -3.35 27.93
N ILE A 156 18.19 -3.05 26.93
CA ILE A 156 18.63 -2.27 25.77
C ILE A 156 18.48 -0.79 26.12
N ASN A 157 19.60 -0.13 26.43
CA ASN A 157 19.61 1.31 26.66
C ASN A 157 19.43 2.03 25.33
N VAL A 158 18.45 2.93 25.25
CA VAL A 158 18.16 3.70 24.04
C VAL A 158 18.19 5.21 24.30
N SER A 159 18.32 6.00 23.24
CA SER A 159 18.25 7.47 23.32
C SER A 159 16.87 7.99 23.75
N SER A 160 15.81 7.23 23.45
CA SER A 160 14.43 7.51 23.83
C SER A 160 13.64 6.21 23.83
N VAL A 161 12.80 6.01 24.84
CA VAL A 161 11.84 4.89 24.90
C VAL A 161 10.55 5.18 24.14
N THR A 162 10.24 6.45 23.87
CA THR A 162 9.16 6.82 22.94
C THR A 162 9.68 6.65 21.50
N PRO A 163 8.95 5.97 20.60
CA PRO A 163 7.53 5.58 20.69
C PRO A 163 7.26 4.10 20.98
N PHE A 164 8.19 3.36 21.59
CA PHE A 164 7.98 1.95 21.91
C PHE A 164 6.93 1.77 23.01
N ALA A 165 6.19 0.66 22.95
CA ALA A 165 5.24 0.23 23.97
C ALA A 165 5.56 -1.19 24.49
N VAL A 166 5.02 -1.54 25.66
CA VAL A 166 5.09 -2.91 26.16
C VAL A 166 4.35 -3.83 25.18
N ASN A 167 4.91 -5.02 24.94
CA ASN A 167 4.51 -6.02 23.95
C ASN A 167 4.88 -5.69 22.50
N ASP A 168 5.49 -4.54 22.21
CA ASP A 168 6.03 -4.27 20.89
C ASP A 168 7.10 -5.30 20.55
N ILE A 169 7.06 -5.78 19.31
CA ILE A 169 8.15 -6.56 18.74
C ILE A 169 9.13 -5.57 18.15
N VAL A 170 10.38 -5.66 18.60
CA VAL A 170 11.45 -4.78 18.15
C VAL A 170 12.55 -5.59 17.50
N VAL A 171 13.15 -5.02 16.46
CA VAL A 171 14.37 -5.50 15.85
C VAL A 171 15.50 -4.59 16.30
N ILE A 172 16.51 -5.16 16.92
CA ILE A 172 17.77 -4.49 17.25
C ILE A 172 18.82 -4.97 16.27
N SER A 173 19.56 -4.04 15.67
CA SER A 173 20.59 -4.36 14.70
C SER A 173 21.83 -3.51 14.92
N ASP A 174 23.00 -4.09 14.64
CA ASP A 174 24.20 -3.38 14.23
C ASP A 174 24.49 -3.79 12.77
N CYS A 175 25.20 -3.01 11.97
CA CYS A 175 25.35 -3.25 10.51
C CYS A 175 25.97 -4.62 10.10
N ALA A 176 26.17 -5.54 11.05
CA ALA A 176 26.58 -6.92 10.86
C ALA A 176 25.50 -7.94 11.27
N THR A 177 24.71 -7.71 12.32
CA THR A 177 23.73 -8.68 12.85
C THR A 177 22.45 -8.02 13.37
N ALA A 178 21.34 -8.78 13.39
CA ALA A 178 20.09 -8.37 14.03
C ALA A 178 19.53 -9.46 14.93
N ASP A 179 18.85 -9.03 15.99
CA ASP A 179 18.02 -9.84 16.86
C ASP A 179 16.61 -9.27 16.95
N ILE A 180 15.64 -10.17 17.13
CA ILE A 180 14.25 -9.81 17.36
C ILE A 180 13.91 -10.15 18.80
N THR A 181 13.29 -9.22 19.51
CA THR A 181 12.77 -9.47 20.86
C THR A 181 11.47 -8.72 21.08
N GLN A 182 10.79 -9.05 22.18
CA GLN A 182 9.59 -8.35 22.61
C GLN A 182 9.92 -7.45 23.79
N VAL A 183 9.44 -6.20 23.76
CA VAL A 183 9.52 -5.27 24.87
C VAL A 183 8.65 -5.77 26.01
N SER A 184 9.25 -6.10 27.15
CA SER A 184 8.55 -6.56 28.36
C SER A 184 8.25 -5.44 29.34
N GLY A 185 8.85 -4.26 29.15
CA GLY A 185 8.78 -3.15 30.09
C GLY A 185 9.86 -2.10 29.85
N PHE A 186 9.92 -1.13 30.76
CA PHE A 186 10.86 -0.01 30.69
C PHE A 186 11.45 0.26 32.07
N SER A 187 12.74 0.59 32.12
CA SER A 187 13.43 1.09 33.30
C SER A 187 14.18 2.36 32.93
N GLY A 188 13.56 3.52 33.15
CA GLY A 188 14.06 4.79 32.62
C GLY A 188 14.11 4.76 31.09
N VAL A 189 15.31 4.90 30.53
CA VAL A 189 15.56 4.83 29.07
C VAL A 189 15.99 3.44 28.58
N ALA A 190 15.90 2.43 29.45
CA ALA A 190 16.25 1.05 29.12
C ALA A 190 14.99 0.25 28.79
N LEU A 191 14.96 -0.37 27.61
CA LEU A 191 13.96 -1.36 27.23
C LEU A 191 14.29 -2.68 27.92
N THR A 192 13.38 -3.20 28.73
CA THR A 192 13.47 -4.60 29.18
C THR A 192 12.85 -5.48 28.11
N HIS A 193 13.38 -6.68 27.94
CA HIS A 193 12.93 -7.60 26.89
C HIS A 193 12.67 -9.00 27.44
N SER A 194 11.80 -9.74 26.76
CA SER A 194 11.33 -11.06 27.24
C SER A 194 12.34 -12.19 27.03
N MET A 195 13.37 -11.97 26.20
CA MET A 195 14.30 -13.01 25.73
C MET A 195 15.68 -12.44 25.47
N ALA A 196 16.71 -13.14 25.93
CA ALA A 196 18.09 -12.77 25.67
C ALA A 196 18.41 -12.67 24.18
N LEU A 197 19.11 -11.60 23.82
CA LEU A 197 19.71 -11.40 22.50
C LEU A 197 20.95 -12.28 22.35
N GLN A 198 21.45 -12.44 21.12
CA GLN A 198 22.62 -13.28 20.87
C GLN A 198 23.92 -12.66 21.38
N LYS A 199 23.97 -11.33 21.40
CA LYS A 199 25.10 -10.54 21.91
C LYS A 199 24.64 -9.22 22.49
N ALA A 200 25.58 -8.49 23.11
CA ALA A 200 25.38 -7.09 23.40
C ALA A 200 25.49 -6.26 22.12
N TYR A 201 24.58 -5.30 21.95
CA TYR A 201 24.65 -4.30 20.89
C TYR A 201 25.24 -3.00 21.46
N ALA A 202 26.08 -2.33 20.69
CA ALA A 202 26.83 -1.17 21.16
C ALA A 202 26.58 0.07 20.29
N ALA A 203 26.59 1.22 20.96
CA ALA A 203 26.62 2.52 20.30
C ALA A 203 27.95 2.73 19.54
N PRO A 204 27.99 3.55 18.48
CA PRO A 204 26.87 4.26 17.85
C PRO A 204 26.22 3.49 16.68
N ALA A 205 26.71 2.28 16.38
CA ALA A 205 26.29 1.53 15.21
C ALA A 205 24.91 0.88 15.39
N ALA A 206 24.52 0.57 16.62
CA ALA A 206 23.29 -0.17 16.88
C ALA A 206 22.04 0.72 16.98
N ARG A 207 20.94 0.22 16.40
CA ARG A 207 19.63 0.87 16.41
C ARG A 207 18.54 -0.14 16.73
N VAL A 208 17.46 0.36 17.32
CA VAL A 208 16.24 -0.42 17.60
C VAL A 208 15.11 0.15 16.77
N TYR A 209 14.35 -0.71 16.10
CA TYR A 209 13.15 -0.37 15.35
C TYR A 209 11.98 -1.22 15.83
N SER A 210 10.77 -0.65 15.94
CA SER A 210 9.57 -1.49 16.05
C SER A 210 9.36 -2.23 14.73
N LEU A 211 9.10 -3.54 14.80
CA LEU A 211 8.77 -4.35 13.64
C LEU A 211 7.35 -4.00 13.16
N VAL A 212 7.22 -3.73 11.87
CA VAL A 212 5.92 -3.63 11.22
C VAL A 212 5.83 -4.64 10.08
N THR A 213 4.78 -5.46 10.12
CA THR A 213 4.36 -6.31 9.00
C THR A 213 3.19 -5.62 8.32
N ARG A 214 3.41 -5.15 7.10
CA ARG A 214 2.41 -4.42 6.31
C ARG A 214 1.87 -5.32 5.21
N GLN A 215 0.56 -5.55 5.22
CA GLN A 215 -0.14 -6.31 4.21
C GLN A 215 -0.86 -5.39 3.23
N TYR A 216 -0.73 -5.69 1.95
CA TYR A 216 -1.51 -5.08 0.88
C TYR A 216 -2.40 -6.14 0.24
N PHE A 217 -3.69 -5.82 0.08
CA PHE A 217 -4.67 -6.72 -0.49
C PHE A 217 -5.84 -5.94 -1.10
N VAL A 218 -6.55 -6.55 -2.05
CA VAL A 218 -7.81 -5.99 -2.56
C VAL A 218 -8.94 -6.51 -1.72
N GLY A 219 -9.76 -5.61 -1.18
CA GLY A 219 -11.02 -5.94 -0.51
C GLY A 219 -12.19 -5.29 -1.22
N THR A 220 -13.37 -5.36 -0.62
CA THR A 220 -14.59 -4.73 -1.15
C THR A 220 -15.27 -3.87 -0.12
N LYS A 221 -15.78 -2.70 -0.53
CA LYS A 221 -16.69 -1.88 0.27
C LYS A 221 -17.99 -1.62 -0.47
N THR A 222 -19.06 -1.38 0.27
CA THR A 222 -20.37 -1.05 -0.31
C THR A 222 -20.66 0.43 -0.15
N VAL A 223 -20.79 1.15 -1.26
CA VAL A 223 -21.15 2.58 -1.29
C VAL A 223 -22.45 2.74 -2.08
N ALA A 224 -23.48 3.30 -1.44
CA ALA A 224 -24.81 3.49 -2.04
C ALA A 224 -25.39 2.21 -2.70
N GLY A 225 -25.20 1.05 -2.07
CA GLY A 225 -25.67 -0.24 -2.57
C GLY A 225 -24.80 -0.87 -3.67
N LYS A 226 -23.72 -0.20 -4.10
CA LYS A 226 -22.77 -0.72 -5.09
C LYS A 226 -21.51 -1.23 -4.38
N VAL A 227 -21.15 -2.48 -4.65
CA VAL A 227 -19.88 -3.06 -4.20
C VAL A 227 -18.77 -2.52 -5.10
N ILE A 228 -17.76 -1.92 -4.48
CA ILE A 228 -16.58 -1.40 -5.17
C ILE A 228 -15.32 -2.02 -4.56
N PRO A 229 -14.35 -2.44 -5.41
CA PRO A 229 -13.11 -3.01 -4.94
C PRO A 229 -12.15 -1.88 -4.52
N VAL A 230 -11.35 -2.13 -3.49
CA VAL A 230 -10.46 -1.13 -2.89
C VAL A 230 -9.16 -1.81 -2.51
N LEU A 231 -8.04 -1.15 -2.79
CA LEU A 231 -6.75 -1.54 -2.25
C LEU A 231 -6.67 -1.11 -0.79
N TYR A 232 -6.51 -2.10 0.09
CA TYR A 232 -6.32 -1.91 1.51
C TYR A 232 -4.86 -2.09 1.89
N ARG A 233 -4.49 -1.43 2.99
CA ARG A 233 -3.25 -1.63 3.73
C ARG A 233 -3.56 -1.97 5.17
N GLN A 234 -2.96 -3.02 5.69
CA GLN A 234 -3.11 -3.41 7.10
C GLN A 234 -1.72 -3.52 7.74
N ASP A 235 -1.55 -2.84 8.87
CA ASP A 235 -0.30 -2.89 9.64
C ASP A 235 -0.49 -3.83 10.84
N ASN A 236 0.37 -4.84 10.93
CA ASN A 236 0.30 -5.92 11.91
C ASN A 236 -1.12 -6.51 11.97
N SER A 237 -1.63 -6.86 13.14
CA SER A 237 -3.01 -7.29 13.34
C SER A 237 -4.00 -6.11 13.49
N GLY A 238 -3.64 -4.91 13.04
CA GLY A 238 -4.47 -3.71 13.12
C GLY A 238 -5.66 -3.72 12.15
N ALA A 239 -6.48 -2.68 12.18
CA ALA A 239 -7.59 -2.54 11.23
C ALA A 239 -7.07 -2.18 9.81
N PRO A 240 -7.61 -2.79 8.74
CA PRO A 240 -7.30 -2.39 7.37
C PRO A 240 -7.68 -0.93 7.09
N GLN A 241 -6.82 -0.24 6.35
CA GLN A 241 -6.98 1.15 5.94
C GLN A 241 -7.17 1.21 4.42
N GLU A 242 -8.15 1.99 3.98
CA GLU A 242 -8.42 2.22 2.57
C GLU A 242 -7.33 3.12 1.97
N LEU A 243 -6.74 2.69 0.85
CA LEU A 243 -5.77 3.50 0.11
C LEU A 243 -6.36 4.03 -1.19
N VAL A 244 -6.89 3.14 -2.03
CA VAL A 244 -7.27 3.47 -3.40
C VAL A 244 -8.51 2.70 -3.82
N GLU A 245 -9.53 3.42 -4.29
CA GLU A 245 -10.76 2.82 -4.82
C GLU A 245 -10.63 2.41 -6.29
N GLY A 246 -11.41 1.42 -6.70
CA GLY A 246 -11.49 0.98 -8.09
C GLY A 246 -10.37 0.04 -8.52
N VAL A 247 -9.58 -0.49 -7.58
CA VAL A 247 -8.55 -1.50 -7.86
C VAL A 247 -9.21 -2.88 -7.90
N GLU A 248 -9.57 -3.34 -9.11
CA GLU A 248 -10.34 -4.58 -9.31
C GLU A 248 -9.56 -5.86 -8.98
N SER A 249 -8.26 -5.87 -9.28
CA SER A 249 -7.40 -7.03 -9.05
C SER A 249 -5.96 -6.60 -8.75
N LEU A 250 -5.34 -7.35 -7.85
CA LEU A 250 -3.91 -7.31 -7.55
C LEU A 250 -3.35 -8.68 -7.89
N GLN A 251 -2.29 -8.72 -8.69
CA GLN A 251 -1.59 -9.93 -9.09
C GLN A 251 -0.10 -9.69 -8.89
N ILE A 252 0.58 -10.65 -8.28
CA ILE A 252 1.98 -10.50 -7.87
C ILE A 252 2.79 -11.71 -8.34
N LEU A 253 4.00 -11.43 -8.80
CA LEU A 253 5.01 -12.43 -9.12
C LEU A 253 6.35 -11.84 -8.67
N TYR A 254 7.05 -12.55 -7.79
CA TYR A 254 8.37 -12.16 -7.31
C TYR A 254 9.34 -13.33 -7.38
N GLY A 255 10.61 -13.00 -7.54
CA GLY A 255 11.70 -13.95 -7.51
C GLY A 255 12.33 -13.98 -6.12
N GLU A 256 12.63 -15.18 -5.63
CA GLU A 256 13.42 -15.43 -4.43
C GLU A 256 14.77 -15.99 -4.86
N ASP A 257 15.84 -15.30 -4.47
CA ASP A 257 17.21 -15.81 -4.48
C ASP A 257 17.39 -16.62 -3.17
N THR A 258 17.56 -17.92 -3.33
CA THR A 258 17.63 -18.93 -2.26
C THR A 258 19.06 -19.45 -2.04
N ASP A 259 20.02 -18.89 -2.77
CA ASP A 259 21.41 -19.28 -2.73
C ASP A 259 22.02 -18.94 -1.36
N THR A 260 22.86 -19.85 -0.85
CA THR A 260 23.31 -19.82 0.55
C THR A 260 24.84 -19.70 0.63
N PRO A 261 25.38 -18.63 1.27
CA PRO A 261 26.82 -18.48 1.42
C PRO A 261 27.44 -19.68 2.19
N PRO A 262 28.65 -20.16 1.83
CA PRO A 262 29.69 -19.46 1.08
C PRO A 262 29.93 -20.00 -0.36
N THR A 263 29.10 -20.92 -0.85
CA THR A 263 29.39 -21.69 -2.08
C THR A 263 28.96 -20.99 -3.37
N ASP A 264 28.05 -20.04 -3.28
CA ASP A 264 27.73 -19.05 -4.28
C ASP A 264 27.74 -17.67 -3.58
N ARG A 265 28.05 -16.63 -4.33
CA ARG A 265 27.61 -15.30 -3.92
C ARG A 265 26.13 -15.27 -4.30
N THR A 266 25.27 -14.71 -3.45
CA THR A 266 23.95 -14.23 -3.88
C THR A 266 24.16 -13.47 -5.17
N ASP A 267 23.87 -14.12 -6.29
CA ASP A 267 24.16 -13.60 -7.62
C ASP A 267 23.09 -12.58 -8.03
N GLY A 268 22.08 -12.40 -7.16
CA GLY A 268 20.95 -11.53 -7.35
C GLY A 268 19.97 -12.09 -8.38
N VAL A 269 20.12 -13.37 -8.76
CA VAL A 269 19.27 -14.07 -9.71
C VAL A 269 18.30 -14.95 -8.91
N PRO A 270 16.99 -14.76 -9.10
CA PRO A 270 16.02 -15.64 -8.47
C PRO A 270 16.19 -17.11 -8.88
N ASN A 271 16.30 -18.01 -7.91
CA ASN A 271 16.24 -19.45 -8.18
C ASN A 271 14.78 -19.94 -8.21
N VAL A 272 13.88 -19.27 -7.48
CA VAL A 272 12.47 -19.64 -7.38
C VAL A 272 11.59 -18.43 -7.66
N TYR A 273 10.48 -18.64 -8.37
CA TYR A 273 9.43 -17.64 -8.54
C TYR A 273 8.22 -17.99 -7.70
N ARG A 274 7.66 -17.00 -7.00
CA ARG A 274 6.49 -17.11 -6.14
C ARG A 274 5.45 -16.07 -6.50
N LYS A 275 4.22 -16.37 -6.13
CA LYS A 275 3.07 -15.49 -6.22
C LYS A 275 2.62 -15.10 -4.82
#